data_AF-G1S790-F1
#
_entry.id   AF-G1S790-F1
#
_cell.length_a   1.000
_cell.length_b   1.000
_cell.length_c   1.000
_cell.angle_alpha   90.00
_cell.angle_beta   90.00
_cell.angle_gamma   90.00
#
_symmetry.space_group_name_H-M   'P 1'
#
loop_
_entity.id
_entity.type
_entity.pdbx_description
1 polymer ?
#
loop_
_entity_poly.entity_id
_entity_poly.type
_entity_poly.pdbx_seq_one_letter_code
_entity_poly.pdbx_strand_id
1 'polypeptide(L)'
;MVANRELRRRCHAPHAGILNAQRKGAGDTWLGSAAPFWVPRPKPLGAFVSGREVTLSSAAPAAQCPHLIPRRGSFKSLQLRPERLRGDGDRRECDFREDDSVHAYHRATNADYRGSGFDRGHLAAAANHRWSQKAMDDTFYLSNVAPQVPHLNQNAWNNLEKYSRSLTRSYQNVYVCTGPLFLPRTEADGKSYVKYQVIGKNHVAVPTHFFKVLILEAAGGQTELRSYVMPNAPVDEAIPLERFLVPIESVERASGLLFVPNILARAGSLKAITAGSK
;
A
#
# COMPACT_ATOMS: atom_id res chain seq x y z
N MET A 1 11.77 50.25 -35.19
CA MET A 1 12.95 49.90 -36.01
C MET A 1 14.17 49.91 -35.11
N VAL A 2 14.90 48.77 -35.03
CA VAL A 2 16.27 48.63 -34.48
C VAL A 2 16.38 48.82 -32.94
N ALA A 3 17.04 48.03 -32.10
CA ALA A 3 18.00 46.93 -32.26
C ALA A 3 17.83 45.87 -31.15
N ASN A 4 18.25 44.66 -31.53
CA ASN A 4 18.45 43.46 -30.75
C ASN A 4 19.94 43.40 -30.32
N ARG A 5 20.25 43.04 -29.07
CA ARG A 5 21.59 42.59 -28.60
C ARG A 5 21.36 41.45 -27.61
N GLU A 6 21.56 40.22 -28.06
CA GLU A 6 22.79 39.42 -27.85
C GLU A 6 22.81 38.70 -26.51
N LEU A 7 22.61 37.38 -26.57
CA LEU A 7 23.53 36.42 -25.95
C LEU A 7 23.43 35.08 -26.70
N ARG A 8 24.26 34.97 -27.75
CA ARG A 8 24.74 33.69 -28.29
C ARG A 8 25.91 33.22 -27.44
N ARG A 9 25.96 31.92 -27.13
CA ARG A 9 27.14 31.03 -27.19
C ARG A 9 26.68 29.62 -26.79
N ARG A 10 27.00 28.52 -27.46
CA ARG A 10 27.55 28.21 -28.79
C ARG A 10 27.48 26.67 -28.84
N CYS A 11 26.74 26.10 -29.79
CA CYS A 11 26.83 24.69 -30.18
C CYS A 11 27.83 24.58 -31.33
N HIS A 12 28.80 23.66 -31.25
CA HIS A 12 29.57 23.16 -32.40
C HIS A 12 29.92 21.67 -32.17
N ALA A 13 29.17 20.78 -32.85
CA ALA A 13 29.57 19.80 -33.88
C ALA A 13 30.93 19.04 -33.75
N PRO A 14 31.10 17.81 -34.31
CA PRO A 14 30.49 17.38 -35.59
C PRO A 14 30.08 15.89 -35.78
N HIS A 15 29.31 15.72 -36.86
CA HIS A 15 29.13 14.59 -37.80
C HIS A 15 29.97 13.31 -37.62
N ALA A 16 29.31 12.14 -37.75
CA ALA A 16 29.30 11.31 -38.98
C ALA A 16 28.77 9.90 -38.66
N GLY A 17 27.94 9.33 -39.55
CA GLY A 17 27.53 7.92 -39.44
C GLY A 17 26.21 7.58 -40.12
N ILE A 18 26.12 7.81 -41.43
CA ILE A 18 25.11 7.18 -42.29
C ILE A 18 25.46 5.68 -42.35
N LEU A 19 24.58 4.80 -41.90
CA LEU A 19 24.67 3.37 -42.20
C LEU A 19 23.51 2.97 -43.10
N ASN A 20 23.88 2.77 -44.37
CA ASN A 20 23.09 2.12 -45.40
C ASN A 20 22.65 0.72 -44.93
N ALA A 21 21.35 0.45 -45.01
CA ALA A 21 20.83 -0.90 -44.94
C ALA A 21 21.16 -1.66 -46.23
N GLN A 22 22.15 -2.55 -46.18
CA GLN A 22 22.36 -3.57 -47.20
C GLN A 22 21.84 -4.92 -46.69
N ARG A 23 20.92 -5.52 -47.47
CA ARG A 23 20.53 -6.93 -47.35
C ARG A 23 21.70 -7.84 -47.74
N LYS A 24 22.09 -8.73 -46.83
CA LYS A 24 22.66 -10.08 -47.09
C LYS A 24 22.11 -10.95 -45.96
N GLY A 25 21.42 -12.06 -46.20
CA GLY A 25 21.94 -13.28 -46.79
C GLY A 25 21.97 -14.34 -45.67
N ALA A 26 21.46 -15.53 -45.95
CA ALA A 26 21.03 -16.53 -44.96
C ALA A 26 22.17 -17.24 -44.21
N GLY A 27 21.81 -17.84 -43.06
CA GLY A 27 22.51 -18.96 -42.42
C GLY A 27 23.70 -18.58 -41.56
N ASP A 28 23.56 -18.72 -40.24
CA ASP A 28 24.44 -19.58 -39.43
C ASP A 28 24.15 -19.43 -37.93
N THR A 29 24.02 -20.58 -37.28
CA THR A 29 23.88 -20.80 -35.84
C THR A 29 25.13 -20.38 -35.08
N TRP A 30 24.97 -19.66 -33.97
CA TRP A 30 26.02 -19.50 -32.95
C TRP A 30 25.47 -19.81 -31.55
N LEU A 31 25.98 -20.90 -30.97
CA LEU A 31 26.06 -21.09 -29.52
C LEU A 31 27.06 -20.07 -28.96
N GLY A 32 26.66 -19.32 -27.95
CA GLY A 32 27.52 -18.37 -27.25
C GLY A 32 27.02 -18.10 -25.84
N SER A 33 27.79 -18.56 -24.85
CA SER A 33 27.61 -18.40 -23.41
C SER A 33 27.43 -16.94 -22.99
N ALA A 34 26.38 -16.64 -22.21
CA ALA A 34 26.26 -15.37 -21.49
C ALA A 34 26.87 -15.51 -20.08
N ALA A 35 27.86 -14.66 -19.81
CA ALA A 35 28.50 -14.50 -18.51
C ALA A 35 27.49 -14.06 -17.41
N PRO A 36 27.74 -14.38 -16.13
CA PRO A 36 26.83 -14.02 -15.04
C PRO A 36 26.82 -12.50 -14.82
N PHE A 37 25.65 -11.89 -14.96
CA PHE A 37 25.39 -10.49 -14.64
C PHE A 37 25.50 -10.29 -13.13
N TRP A 38 26.52 -9.56 -12.69
CA TRP A 38 26.77 -9.21 -11.31
C TRP A 38 25.68 -8.22 -10.84
N VAL A 39 24.71 -8.68 -10.06
CA VAL A 39 23.78 -7.79 -9.33
C VAL A 39 24.39 -7.53 -7.95
N PRO A 40 24.81 -6.30 -7.62
CA PRO A 40 25.30 -6.01 -6.27
C PRO A 40 24.16 -6.20 -5.26
N ARG A 41 24.42 -6.98 -4.20
CA ARG A 41 23.47 -7.12 -3.09
C ARG A 41 23.22 -5.75 -2.46
N PRO A 42 21.97 -5.29 -2.32
CA PRO A 42 21.69 -4.05 -1.61
C PRO A 42 22.10 -4.21 -0.14
N LYS A 43 22.89 -3.25 0.36
CA LYS A 43 23.20 -3.13 1.79
C LYS A 43 21.92 -2.72 2.54
N PRO A 44 21.64 -3.28 3.73
CA PRO A 44 20.53 -2.82 4.55
C PRO A 44 20.82 -1.38 5.02
N LEU A 45 19.95 -0.44 4.65
CA LEU A 45 19.96 0.93 5.16
C LEU A 45 18.94 1.02 6.30
N GLY A 46 19.42 1.47 7.46
CA GLY A 46 18.70 1.43 8.73
C GLY A 46 17.50 2.36 8.80
N ALA A 47 16.50 1.92 9.56
CA ALA A 47 15.34 2.71 9.93
C ALA A 47 15.70 3.67 11.09
N PHE A 48 15.52 4.97 10.89
CA PHE A 48 15.65 5.96 11.95
C PHE A 48 14.35 5.98 12.77
N VAL A 49 14.46 5.81 14.10
CA VAL A 49 13.34 5.94 15.04
C VAL A 49 13.39 7.33 15.65
N SER A 50 12.42 8.16 15.31
CA SER A 50 12.06 9.32 16.13
C SER A 50 10.56 9.23 16.39
N GLY A 51 10.18 9.28 17.66
CA GLY A 51 8.81 9.11 18.11
C GLY A 51 7.87 10.13 17.49
N ARG A 52 6.70 9.64 17.06
CA ARG A 52 5.55 10.30 16.41
C ARG A 52 5.48 9.91 14.93
N GLU A 53 4.63 8.91 14.68
CA GLU A 53 4.21 8.46 13.35
C GLU A 53 5.25 7.64 12.56
N VAL A 54 4.93 6.35 12.37
CA VAL A 54 5.74 5.46 11.52
C VAL A 54 5.30 5.71 10.08
N THR A 55 6.13 6.42 9.30
CA THR A 55 6.04 6.40 7.84
C THR A 55 7.13 5.46 7.32
N LEU A 56 6.77 4.23 6.97
CA LEU A 56 7.67 3.30 6.30
C LEU A 56 7.76 3.70 4.82
N SER A 57 8.92 4.21 4.39
CA SER A 57 9.22 4.48 2.98
C SER A 57 9.78 3.22 2.33
N SER A 58 9.16 2.71 1.27
CA SER A 58 9.78 1.73 0.38
C SER A 58 10.26 2.43 -0.89
N ALA A 59 11.58 2.52 -1.07
CA ALA A 59 12.18 2.76 -2.38
C ALA A 59 12.55 1.39 -2.98
N ALA A 60 11.66 0.83 -3.81
CA ALA A 60 11.99 -0.34 -4.63
C ALA A 60 12.41 0.14 -6.05
N PRO A 61 13.41 -0.50 -6.67
CA PRO A 61 13.94 -0.09 -7.97
C PRO A 61 12.92 -0.33 -9.09
N ALA A 62 12.90 0.61 -10.04
CA ALA A 62 11.98 0.69 -11.15
C ALA A 62 12.13 -0.49 -12.13
N ALA A 63 11.23 -1.48 -12.06
CA ALA A 63 11.01 -2.44 -13.14
C ALA A 63 9.68 -3.18 -12.97
N GLN A 64 8.55 -2.51 -13.26
CA GLN A 64 7.33 -3.06 -13.90
C GLN A 64 6.20 -2.03 -13.77
N CYS A 65 5.74 -1.53 -14.92
CA CYS A 65 4.53 -0.73 -15.12
C CYS A 65 4.39 0.55 -14.25
N PRO A 66 4.43 1.76 -14.83
CA PRO A 66 4.31 3.03 -14.09
C PRO A 66 2.95 3.26 -13.38
N HIS A 67 2.05 2.29 -13.37
CA HIS A 67 0.80 2.26 -12.59
C HIS A 67 0.80 1.26 -11.41
N LEU A 68 1.88 0.49 -11.24
CA LEU A 68 2.14 -0.42 -10.12
C LEU A 68 3.26 0.09 -9.18
N ILE A 69 3.72 1.33 -9.37
CA ILE A 69 4.56 2.00 -8.38
C ILE A 69 3.71 2.13 -7.10
N PRO A 70 4.17 1.66 -5.93
CA PRO A 70 3.57 2.05 -4.66
C PRO A 70 3.81 3.56 -4.51
N ARG A 71 2.85 4.34 -5.01
CA ARG A 71 2.79 5.78 -4.75
C ARG A 71 2.59 5.96 -3.24
N ARG A 72 3.03 7.10 -2.71
CA ARG A 72 2.74 7.51 -1.32
C ARG A 72 1.29 7.16 -0.99
N GLY A 73 1.07 6.23 -0.05
CA GLY A 73 -0.24 5.69 0.31
C GLY A 73 -0.44 4.18 0.15
N SER A 74 0.58 3.40 -0.23
CA SER A 74 0.49 1.94 -0.40
C SER A 74 0.02 1.18 0.85
N PHE A 75 0.16 1.74 2.04
CA PHE A 75 -0.41 1.24 3.29
C PHE A 75 -0.38 2.33 4.36
N LYS A 76 -1.12 2.13 5.45
CA LYS A 76 -1.13 2.99 6.63
C LYS A 76 -0.81 2.17 7.86
N SER A 77 0.19 2.61 8.61
CA SER A 77 0.58 2.04 9.90
C SER A 77 0.23 2.99 11.02
N LEU A 78 -0.46 2.50 12.06
CA LEU A 78 -0.80 3.28 13.24
C LEU A 78 -0.67 2.45 14.52
N GLN A 79 -0.38 3.12 15.63
CA GLN A 79 -0.43 2.51 16.96
C GLN A 79 -1.77 2.84 17.63
N LEU A 80 -2.54 1.80 17.95
CA LEU A 80 -3.73 1.89 18.79
C LEU A 80 -3.32 1.90 20.26
N ARG A 81 -3.84 2.87 21.00
CA ARG A 81 -3.72 2.94 22.46
C ARG A 81 -5.10 3.17 23.06
N PRO A 82 -5.44 2.57 24.21
CA PRO A 82 -6.75 2.75 24.83
C PRO A 82 -7.15 4.22 25.01
N GLU A 83 -6.18 5.07 25.38
CA GLU A 83 -6.39 6.52 25.56
C GLU A 83 -6.76 7.22 24.25
N ARG A 84 -6.26 6.74 23.10
CA ARG A 84 -6.54 7.31 21.78
C ARG A 84 -7.91 6.93 21.22
N LEU A 85 -8.53 5.88 21.75
CA LEU A 85 -9.84 5.40 21.29
C LEU A 85 -11.02 6.16 21.93
N ARG A 86 -10.75 6.99 22.94
CA ARG A 86 -11.73 7.78 23.69
C ARG A 86 -11.54 9.26 23.40
N GLY A 87 -12.57 10.04 23.61
CA GLY A 87 -12.58 11.48 23.39
C GLY A 87 -13.78 11.93 22.55
N ASP A 88 -13.86 13.24 22.35
CA ASP A 88 -15.02 13.91 21.77
C ASP A 88 -14.90 14.15 20.26
N GLY A 89 -13.88 13.57 19.61
CA GLY A 89 -13.79 13.60 18.15
C GLY A 89 -15.06 13.01 17.53
N ASP A 90 -15.73 13.81 16.71
CA ASP A 90 -16.96 13.46 16.03
C ASP A 90 -16.72 13.35 14.53
N ARG A 91 -17.05 12.17 14.00
CA ARG A 91 -16.95 11.84 12.58
C ARG A 91 -17.88 12.70 11.72
N ARG A 92 -18.99 13.18 12.28
CA ARG A 92 -20.00 13.98 11.57
C ARG A 92 -19.47 15.35 11.17
N GLU A 93 -18.45 15.84 11.88
CA GLU A 93 -17.76 17.10 11.60
C GLU A 93 -16.61 16.93 10.59
N CYS A 94 -16.39 15.71 10.08
CA CYS A 94 -15.33 15.42 9.13
C CYS A 94 -15.89 15.24 7.71
N ASP A 95 -15.29 15.94 6.76
CA ASP A 95 -15.53 15.76 5.34
C ASP A 95 -14.30 15.23 4.61
N PHE A 96 -14.54 14.31 3.67
CA PHE A 96 -13.46 13.82 2.82
C PHE A 96 -12.89 14.95 1.97
N ARG A 97 -11.57 15.08 1.98
CA ARG A 97 -10.85 16.12 1.25
C ARG A 97 -9.66 15.57 0.51
N GLU A 98 -9.32 16.23 -0.57
CA GLU A 98 -8.15 15.91 -1.37
C GLU A 98 -6.89 16.23 -0.57
N ASP A 99 -5.80 15.50 -0.84
CA ASP A 99 -4.51 15.71 -0.18
C ASP A 99 -3.62 16.58 -1.08
N ASP A 100 -3.50 17.86 -0.74
CA ASP A 100 -2.73 18.82 -1.51
C ASP A 100 -1.21 18.53 -1.54
N SER A 101 -0.72 17.69 -0.61
CA SER A 101 0.68 17.23 -0.62
C SER A 101 0.99 16.25 -1.76
N VAL A 102 -0.04 15.67 -2.38
CA VAL A 102 0.07 14.81 -3.57
C VAL A 102 -0.08 15.68 -4.81
N HIS A 103 0.84 15.56 -5.78
CA HIS A 103 0.74 16.31 -7.03
C HIS A 103 -0.58 16.00 -7.76
N ALA A 104 -1.22 17.01 -8.36
CA ALA A 104 -2.57 16.92 -8.94
C ALA A 104 -2.74 15.75 -9.94
N TYR A 105 -1.73 15.48 -10.78
CA TYR A 105 -1.75 14.33 -11.73
C TYR A 105 -1.93 12.95 -11.09
N HIS A 106 -1.69 12.85 -9.79
CA HIS A 106 -1.65 11.60 -9.06
C HIS A 106 -2.63 11.60 -7.87
N ARG A 107 -3.43 12.66 -7.74
CA ARG A 107 -4.29 12.91 -6.58
C ARG A 107 -5.70 12.39 -6.86
N ALA A 108 -6.24 11.63 -5.92
CA ALA A 108 -7.64 11.27 -5.93
C ALA A 108 -8.51 12.46 -5.50
N THR A 109 -9.66 12.62 -6.14
CA THR A 109 -10.63 13.68 -5.85
C THR A 109 -11.96 13.08 -5.43
N ASN A 110 -12.81 13.85 -4.74
CA ASN A 110 -14.17 13.40 -4.43
C ASN A 110 -15.01 13.11 -5.69
N ALA A 111 -14.69 13.79 -6.80
CA ALA A 111 -15.36 13.55 -8.08
C ALA A 111 -15.06 12.16 -8.65
N ASP A 112 -13.90 11.56 -8.35
CA ASP A 112 -13.56 10.22 -8.83
C ASP A 112 -14.42 9.14 -8.17
N TYR A 113 -14.82 9.36 -6.92
CA TYR A 113 -15.66 8.44 -6.15
C TYR A 113 -17.16 8.64 -6.41
N ARG A 114 -17.58 9.87 -6.74
CA ARG A 114 -18.99 10.21 -6.95
C ARG A 114 -19.58 9.38 -8.08
N GLY A 115 -20.65 8.63 -7.79
CA GLY A 115 -21.33 7.78 -8.77
C GLY A 115 -20.55 6.52 -9.20
N SER A 116 -19.41 6.24 -8.56
CA SER A 116 -18.59 5.06 -8.90
C SER A 116 -19.16 3.72 -8.40
N GLY A 117 -20.07 3.77 -7.42
CA GLY A 117 -20.57 2.60 -6.70
C GLY A 117 -19.67 2.14 -5.54
N PHE A 118 -18.51 2.77 -5.33
CA PHE A 118 -17.61 2.47 -4.22
C PHE A 118 -17.69 3.49 -3.10
N ASP A 119 -17.57 3.00 -1.86
CA ASP A 119 -17.35 3.83 -0.70
C ASP A 119 -15.91 4.37 -0.68
N ARG A 120 -15.76 5.52 -0.01
CA ARG A 120 -14.46 6.04 0.42
C ARG A 120 -14.01 5.29 1.68
N GLY A 121 -13.48 4.08 1.49
CA GLY A 121 -13.03 3.18 2.56
C GLY A 121 -11.74 3.66 3.22
N HIS A 122 -11.75 3.83 4.54
CA HIS A 122 -10.58 4.29 5.29
C HIS A 122 -9.55 3.16 5.47
N LEU A 123 -8.25 3.47 5.33
CA LEU A 123 -7.17 2.55 5.71
C LEU A 123 -6.82 2.71 7.21
N ALA A 124 -6.62 3.95 7.67
CA ALA A 124 -6.64 4.31 9.08
C ALA A 124 -8.05 4.79 9.45
N ALA A 125 -8.77 3.99 10.25
CA ALA A 125 -10.17 4.27 10.59
C ALA A 125 -10.31 5.47 11.54
N ALA A 126 -11.21 6.40 11.21
CA ALA A 126 -11.51 7.59 12.03
C ALA A 126 -11.76 7.28 13.52
N ALA A 127 -12.50 6.20 13.81
CA ALA A 127 -12.83 5.76 15.18
C ALA A 127 -11.60 5.37 16.04
N ASN A 128 -10.43 5.21 15.43
CA ASN A 128 -9.18 4.95 16.15
C ASN A 128 -8.55 6.23 16.74
N HIS A 129 -9.07 7.42 16.38
CA HIS A 129 -8.48 8.72 16.66
C HIS A 129 -9.43 9.68 17.40
N ARG A 130 -10.39 9.16 18.19
CA ARG A 130 -11.39 9.97 18.90
C ARG A 130 -10.81 10.98 19.90
N TRP A 131 -9.57 10.78 20.34
CA TRP A 131 -8.86 11.66 21.26
C TRP A 131 -8.56 13.06 20.71
N SER A 132 -8.61 13.25 19.39
CA SER A 132 -8.33 14.53 18.76
C SER A 132 -9.13 14.68 17.47
N GLN A 133 -9.95 15.72 17.39
CA GLN A 133 -10.69 16.06 16.17
C GLN A 133 -9.74 16.18 14.99
N LYS A 134 -8.62 16.92 15.15
CA LYS A 134 -7.59 17.04 14.12
C LYS A 134 -7.06 15.67 13.65
N ALA A 135 -6.73 14.77 14.57
CA ALA A 135 -6.22 13.45 14.19
C ALA A 135 -7.30 12.63 13.46
N MET A 136 -8.58 12.80 13.81
CA MET A 136 -9.70 12.22 13.08
C MET A 136 -9.85 12.84 11.70
N ASP A 137 -9.82 14.17 11.57
CA ASP A 137 -9.93 14.88 10.30
C ASP A 137 -8.79 14.52 9.33
N ASP A 138 -7.60 14.21 9.85
CA ASP A 138 -6.46 13.75 9.05
C ASP A 138 -6.74 12.36 8.42
N THR A 139 -7.65 11.55 9.00
CA THR A 139 -8.09 10.28 8.39
C THR A 139 -9.01 10.47 7.18
N PHE A 140 -9.58 11.67 7.00
CA PHE A 140 -10.48 12.00 5.90
C PHE A 140 -9.75 12.52 4.65
N TYR A 141 -8.43 12.62 4.68
CA TYR A 141 -7.65 12.83 3.44
C TYR A 141 -7.80 11.63 2.51
N LEU A 142 -8.04 11.89 1.22
CA LEU A 142 -8.19 10.83 0.22
C LEU A 142 -6.91 10.00 0.01
N SER A 143 -5.75 10.46 0.49
CA SER A 143 -4.51 9.66 0.56
C SER A 143 -4.53 8.57 1.65
N ASN A 144 -5.57 8.53 2.49
CA ASN A 144 -5.89 7.48 3.45
C ASN A 144 -7.07 6.60 2.99
N VAL A 145 -7.54 6.78 1.76
CA VAL A 145 -8.78 6.18 1.27
C VAL A 145 -8.52 5.31 0.06
N ALA A 146 -9.25 4.19 -0.02
CA ALA A 146 -9.32 3.37 -1.22
C ALA A 146 -10.78 3.07 -1.59
N PRO A 147 -11.10 2.85 -2.88
CA PRO A 147 -12.43 2.41 -3.31
C PRO A 147 -12.76 1.04 -2.68
N GLN A 148 -13.79 1.03 -1.84
CA GLN A 148 -14.19 -0.17 -1.11
C GLN A 148 -15.65 -0.50 -1.42
N VAL A 149 -15.96 -1.78 -1.63
CA VAL A 149 -17.35 -2.22 -1.83
C VAL A 149 -18.16 -1.84 -0.58
N PRO A 150 -19.31 -1.15 -0.73
CA PRO A 150 -20.06 -0.63 0.42
C PRO A 150 -20.40 -1.70 1.47
N HIS A 151 -20.84 -2.88 1.04
CA HIS A 151 -21.12 -4.01 1.94
C HIS A 151 -19.90 -4.44 2.76
N LEU A 152 -18.70 -4.47 2.15
CA LEU A 152 -17.48 -4.81 2.87
C LEU A 152 -17.16 -3.73 3.92
N ASN A 153 -17.12 -2.47 3.48
CA ASN A 153 -16.73 -1.32 4.29
C ASN A 153 -17.61 -1.16 5.54
N GLN A 154 -18.92 -1.31 5.37
CA GLN A 154 -19.89 -1.04 6.43
C GLN A 154 -20.05 -2.22 7.41
N ASN A 155 -19.78 -3.45 6.96
CA ASN A 155 -20.00 -4.69 7.71
C ASN A 155 -18.68 -5.39 8.11
N ALA A 156 -18.26 -6.44 7.40
CA ALA A 156 -17.15 -7.31 7.80
C ALA A 156 -15.82 -6.56 8.07
N TRP A 157 -15.50 -5.54 7.27
CA TRP A 157 -14.29 -4.74 7.48
C TRP A 157 -14.38 -3.89 8.76
N ASN A 158 -15.53 -3.26 9.00
CA ASN A 158 -15.82 -2.52 10.23
C ASN A 158 -15.77 -3.44 11.47
N ASN A 159 -16.22 -4.70 11.35
CA ASN A 159 -16.09 -5.69 12.42
C ASN A 159 -14.62 -6.02 12.71
N LEU A 160 -13.78 -6.16 11.68
CA LEU A 160 -12.34 -6.34 11.85
C LEU A 160 -11.67 -5.11 12.51
N GLU A 161 -12.13 -3.89 12.20
CA GLU A 161 -11.66 -2.67 12.85
C GLU A 161 -12.07 -2.58 14.33
N LYS A 162 -13.33 -2.92 14.65
CA LYS A 162 -13.83 -3.01 16.03
C LYS A 162 -13.04 -4.04 16.83
N TYR A 163 -12.78 -5.20 16.22
CA TYR A 163 -11.95 -6.24 16.81
C TYR A 163 -10.52 -5.74 17.08
N SER A 164 -9.88 -5.08 16.10
CA SER A 164 -8.55 -4.50 16.25
C SER A 164 -8.48 -3.52 17.43
N ARG A 165 -9.52 -2.69 17.62
CA ARG A 165 -9.64 -1.81 18.80
C ARG A 165 -9.84 -2.57 20.10
N SER A 166 -10.59 -3.67 20.09
CA SER A 166 -10.84 -4.46 21.30
C SER A 166 -9.55 -5.07 21.88
N LEU A 167 -8.57 -5.39 21.03
CA LEU A 167 -7.29 -5.96 21.44
C LEU A 167 -6.45 -5.03 22.32
N THR A 168 -6.70 -3.72 22.30
CA THR A 168 -6.00 -2.79 23.21
C THR A 168 -6.36 -3.00 24.68
N ARG A 169 -7.38 -3.83 24.97
CA ARG A 169 -7.74 -4.22 26.35
C ARG A 169 -6.87 -5.36 26.87
N SER A 170 -6.23 -6.12 25.98
CA SER A 170 -5.50 -7.35 26.31
C SER A 170 -4.01 -7.27 25.98
N TYR A 171 -3.62 -6.40 25.05
CA TYR A 171 -2.23 -6.19 24.66
C TYR A 171 -1.77 -4.80 25.06
N GLN A 172 -0.49 -4.68 25.45
CA GLN A 172 0.10 -3.43 25.90
C GLN A 172 0.24 -2.44 24.75
N ASN A 173 0.70 -2.93 23.58
CA ASN A 173 0.72 -2.15 22.35
C ASN A 173 0.04 -2.94 21.22
N VAL A 174 -0.78 -2.24 20.44
CA VAL A 174 -1.40 -2.79 19.23
C VAL A 174 -1.02 -1.88 18.07
N TYR A 175 -0.26 -2.39 17.12
CA TYR A 175 0.03 -1.70 15.87
C TYR A 175 -0.77 -2.32 14.75
N VAL A 176 -1.28 -1.47 13.86
CA VAL A 176 -2.13 -1.89 12.75
C VAL A 176 -1.53 -1.33 11.46
N CYS A 177 -1.20 -2.23 10.54
CA CYS A 177 -0.83 -1.90 9.17
C CYS A 177 -1.97 -2.33 8.24
N THR A 178 -2.50 -1.41 7.44
CA THR A 178 -3.65 -1.66 6.55
C THR A 178 -3.32 -1.18 5.15
N GLY A 179 -3.67 -1.95 4.12
CA GLY A 179 -3.47 -1.53 2.74
C GLY A 179 -4.23 -2.36 1.72
N PRO A 180 -4.27 -1.87 0.46
CA PRO A 180 -4.86 -2.59 -0.67
C PRO A 180 -3.94 -3.72 -1.18
N LEU A 181 -4.55 -4.71 -1.86
CA LEU A 181 -3.88 -5.75 -2.63
C LEU A 181 -4.49 -5.89 -4.03
N PHE A 182 -3.63 -6.21 -4.99
CA PHE A 182 -3.99 -6.49 -6.39
C PHE A 182 -3.56 -7.92 -6.73
N LEU A 183 -4.39 -8.89 -6.35
CA LEU A 183 -4.07 -10.30 -6.48
C LEU A 183 -4.35 -10.80 -7.90
N PRO A 184 -3.45 -11.61 -8.49
CA PRO A 184 -3.67 -12.19 -9.80
C PRO A 184 -4.75 -13.27 -9.75
N ARG A 185 -5.41 -13.50 -10.88
CA ARG A 185 -6.28 -14.65 -11.13
C ARG A 185 -5.87 -15.33 -12.41
N THR A 186 -5.94 -16.66 -12.44
CA THR A 186 -5.71 -17.44 -13.66
C THR A 186 -6.99 -17.41 -14.50
N GLU A 187 -6.86 -17.02 -15.77
CA GLU A 187 -7.96 -17.00 -16.72
C GLU A 187 -7.98 -18.30 -17.56
N ALA A 188 -8.99 -18.45 -18.42
CA ALA A 188 -9.24 -19.70 -19.16
C ALA A 188 -8.09 -20.11 -20.11
N ASP A 189 -7.21 -19.18 -20.47
CA ASP A 189 -6.02 -19.43 -21.28
C ASP A 189 -4.82 -19.97 -20.46
N GLY A 190 -5.01 -20.21 -19.16
CA GLY A 190 -3.99 -20.71 -18.24
C GLY A 190 -2.99 -19.66 -17.77
N LYS A 191 -3.14 -18.39 -18.17
CA LYS A 191 -2.24 -17.31 -17.74
C LYS A 191 -2.83 -16.55 -16.56
N SER A 192 -1.93 -15.99 -15.75
CA SER A 192 -2.29 -15.20 -14.58
C SER A 192 -2.27 -13.72 -14.90
N TYR A 193 -3.38 -13.04 -14.59
CA TYR A 193 -3.55 -11.62 -14.83
C TYR A 193 -3.96 -10.91 -13.56
N VAL A 194 -3.43 -9.71 -13.37
CA VAL A 194 -3.94 -8.75 -12.39
C VAL A 194 -4.93 -7.84 -13.12
N LYS A 195 -6.21 -7.94 -12.78
CA LYS A 195 -7.28 -7.12 -13.36
C LYS A 195 -8.02 -6.39 -12.26
N TYR A 196 -8.11 -5.08 -12.38
CA TYR A 196 -8.84 -4.22 -11.45
C TYR A 196 -9.49 -3.06 -12.19
N GLN A 197 -10.58 -2.54 -11.63
CA GLN A 197 -11.24 -1.34 -12.14
C GLN A 197 -10.44 -0.09 -11.74
N VAL A 198 -10.49 0.94 -12.58
CA VAL A 198 -10.11 2.31 -12.21
C VAL A 198 -11.35 3.20 -12.27
N ILE A 199 -11.46 4.16 -11.36
CA ILE A 199 -12.62 5.07 -11.27
C ILE A 199 -12.21 6.52 -11.47
N GLY A 200 -13.15 7.32 -11.97
CA GLY A 200 -12.96 8.75 -12.14
C GLY A 200 -11.98 9.14 -13.26
N LYS A 201 -11.75 10.45 -13.38
CA LYS A 201 -10.83 11.03 -14.38
C LYS A 201 -9.37 10.78 -14.00
N ASN A 202 -9.09 10.63 -12.71
CA ASN A 202 -7.74 10.37 -12.21
C ASN A 202 -7.39 8.88 -12.14
N HIS A 203 -8.28 8.00 -12.61
CA HIS A 203 -8.08 6.56 -12.70
C HIS A 203 -7.66 5.93 -11.35
N VAL A 204 -8.38 6.28 -10.28
CA VAL A 204 -8.14 5.74 -8.94
C VAL A 204 -8.36 4.22 -8.97
N ALA A 205 -7.35 3.45 -8.61
CA ALA A 205 -7.40 2.00 -8.67
C ALA A 205 -8.31 1.41 -7.58
N VAL A 206 -9.19 0.50 -7.97
CA VAL A 206 -10.06 -0.29 -7.08
C VAL A 206 -9.31 -1.56 -6.68
N PRO A 207 -8.94 -1.75 -5.40
CA PRO A 207 -8.23 -2.95 -4.96
C PRO A 207 -9.06 -4.20 -5.16
N THR A 208 -8.40 -5.33 -5.43
CA THR A 208 -9.08 -6.64 -5.47
C THR A 208 -9.36 -7.16 -4.06
N HIS A 209 -8.47 -6.85 -3.12
CA HIS A 209 -8.50 -7.30 -1.73
C HIS A 209 -7.92 -6.20 -0.84
N PHE A 210 -8.13 -6.31 0.46
CA PHE A 210 -7.46 -5.51 1.48
C PHE A 210 -6.76 -6.42 2.48
N PHE A 211 -5.62 -5.97 2.99
CA PHE A 211 -4.92 -6.62 4.08
C PHE A 211 -4.99 -5.78 5.35
N LYS A 212 -4.96 -6.46 6.50
CA LYS A 212 -4.70 -5.85 7.81
C LYS A 212 -3.75 -6.74 8.61
N VAL A 213 -2.58 -6.20 8.94
CA VAL A 213 -1.58 -6.84 9.80
C VAL A 213 -1.64 -6.18 11.17
N LEU A 214 -1.88 -6.99 12.20
CA LEU A 214 -1.87 -6.59 13.59
C LEU A 214 -0.58 -7.09 14.24
N ILE A 215 0.18 -6.17 14.82
CA ILE A 215 1.37 -6.46 15.63
C ILE A 215 0.99 -6.20 17.08
N LEU A 216 0.97 -7.25 17.88
CA LEU A 216 0.39 -7.27 19.21
C LEU A 216 1.49 -7.54 20.23
N GLU A 217 1.83 -6.56 21.05
CA GLU A 217 2.84 -6.72 22.10
C GLU A 217 2.16 -7.04 23.43
N ALA A 218 2.43 -8.23 23.95
CA ALA A 218 1.97 -8.64 25.28
C ALA A 218 2.88 -8.06 26.37
N ALA A 219 2.38 -7.96 27.60
CA ALA A 219 3.11 -7.39 28.74
C ALA A 219 4.43 -8.12 29.06
N GLY A 220 4.57 -9.39 28.65
CA GLY A 220 5.80 -10.18 28.80
C GLY A 220 6.83 -10.02 27.68
N GLY A 221 6.67 -9.01 26.80
CA GLY A 221 7.58 -8.77 25.66
C GLY A 221 7.39 -9.73 24.49
N GLN A 222 6.45 -10.67 24.57
CA GLN A 222 6.08 -11.53 23.46
C GLN A 222 5.32 -10.72 22.41
N THR A 223 5.74 -10.83 21.15
CA THR A 223 5.05 -10.19 20.03
C THR A 223 4.27 -11.24 19.25
N GLU A 224 2.99 -10.98 19.04
CA GLU A 224 2.10 -11.80 18.24
C GLU A 224 1.73 -11.07 16.93
N LEU A 225 1.74 -11.80 15.82
CA LEU A 225 1.30 -11.30 14.51
C LEU A 225 0.01 -11.98 14.09
N ARG A 226 -0.98 -11.17 13.71
CA ARG A 226 -2.21 -11.63 13.04
C ARG A 226 -2.38 -10.88 11.73
N SER A 227 -2.44 -11.62 10.62
CA SER A 227 -2.59 -11.02 9.28
C SER A 227 -3.90 -11.47 8.66
N TYR A 228 -4.71 -10.52 8.24
CA TYR A 228 -6.01 -10.76 7.63
C TYR A 228 -6.01 -10.30 6.18
N VAL A 229 -6.67 -11.05 5.31
CA VAL A 229 -6.96 -10.63 3.92
C VAL A 229 -8.44 -10.85 3.63
N MET A 230 -9.12 -9.81 3.16
CA MET A 230 -10.52 -9.87 2.75
C MET A 230 -10.66 -9.42 1.28
N PRO A 231 -11.50 -10.09 0.46
CA PRO A 231 -11.79 -9.64 -0.90
C PRO A 231 -12.56 -8.32 -0.86
N ASN A 232 -12.30 -7.44 -1.83
CA ASN A 232 -13.07 -6.22 -2.05
C ASN A 232 -14.40 -6.54 -2.74
N ALA A 233 -15.25 -7.27 -2.02
CA ALA A 233 -16.54 -7.79 -2.46
C ALA A 233 -17.49 -7.88 -1.24
N PRO A 234 -18.80 -8.11 -1.43
CA PRO A 234 -19.67 -8.45 -0.31
C PRO A 234 -19.14 -9.68 0.42
N VAL A 235 -18.89 -9.53 1.72
CA VAL A 235 -18.46 -10.59 2.64
C VAL A 235 -19.54 -10.74 3.69
N ASP A 236 -20.01 -11.96 3.89
CA ASP A 236 -20.97 -12.31 4.94
C ASP A 236 -20.36 -12.08 6.32
N GLU A 237 -20.97 -11.18 7.10
CA GLU A 237 -20.54 -10.80 8.44
C GLU A 237 -20.67 -11.92 9.49
N ALA A 238 -21.41 -12.99 9.19
CA ALA A 238 -21.50 -14.18 10.04
C ALA A 238 -20.23 -15.04 9.98
N ILE A 239 -19.39 -14.88 8.95
CA ILE A 239 -18.12 -15.59 8.83
C ILE A 239 -17.16 -15.10 9.92
N PRO A 240 -16.64 -15.98 10.79
CA PRO A 240 -15.69 -15.59 11.83
C PRO A 240 -14.42 -14.97 11.24
N LEU A 241 -13.90 -13.91 11.88
CA LEU A 241 -12.74 -13.17 11.39
C LEU A 241 -11.50 -14.06 11.21
N GLU A 242 -11.38 -15.11 12.01
CA GLU A 242 -10.29 -16.10 11.98
C GLU A 242 -10.22 -16.84 10.64
N ARG A 243 -11.31 -16.93 9.89
CA ARG A 243 -11.33 -17.53 8.54
C ARG A 243 -10.57 -16.69 7.51
N PHE A 244 -10.35 -15.42 7.78
CA PHE A 244 -9.59 -14.51 6.92
C PHE A 244 -8.12 -14.41 7.33
N LEU A 245 -7.67 -15.17 8.34
CA LEU A 245 -6.26 -15.23 8.72
C LEU A 245 -5.43 -15.88 7.62
N VAL A 246 -4.33 -15.23 7.28
CA VAL A 246 -3.35 -15.72 6.31
C VAL A 246 -1.94 -15.66 6.91
N PRO A 247 -0.99 -16.48 6.39
CA PRO A 247 0.42 -16.30 6.72
C PRO A 247 0.89 -14.90 6.35
N ILE A 248 1.65 -14.24 7.24
CA ILE A 248 2.19 -12.90 6.99
C ILE A 248 3.02 -12.84 5.70
N GLU A 249 3.77 -13.91 5.40
CA GLU A 249 4.57 -14.04 4.18
C GLU A 249 3.72 -13.90 2.91
N SER A 250 2.46 -14.37 2.92
CA SER A 250 1.56 -14.21 1.78
C SER A 250 1.22 -12.74 1.51
N VAL A 251 1.06 -11.95 2.58
CA VAL A 251 0.84 -10.50 2.49
C VAL A 251 2.12 -9.81 2.03
N GLU A 252 3.28 -10.15 2.59
CA GLU A 252 4.58 -9.60 2.18
C GLU A 252 4.85 -9.84 0.69
N ARG A 253 4.65 -11.08 0.23
CA ARG A 253 4.83 -11.48 -1.17
C ARG A 253 3.87 -10.76 -2.11
N ALA A 254 2.60 -10.62 -1.72
CA ALA A 254 1.59 -9.99 -2.57
C ALA A 254 1.67 -8.46 -2.58
N SER A 255 2.10 -7.83 -1.48
CA SER A 255 2.18 -6.37 -1.34
C SER A 255 3.55 -5.79 -1.70
N GLY A 256 4.60 -6.61 -1.72
CA GLY A 256 5.98 -6.14 -1.83
C GLY A 256 6.51 -5.45 -0.57
N LEU A 257 5.78 -5.52 0.56
CA LEU A 257 6.18 -4.95 1.84
C LEU A 257 6.89 -5.99 2.71
N LEU A 258 7.73 -5.53 3.64
CA LEU A 258 8.39 -6.37 4.63
C LEU A 258 8.02 -5.89 6.05
N PHE A 259 7.38 -6.75 6.81
CA PHE A 259 6.96 -6.50 8.19
C PHE A 259 7.88 -7.26 9.17
N VAL A 260 8.09 -8.56 8.95
CA VAL A 260 8.76 -9.46 9.90
C VAL A 260 10.21 -9.05 10.18
N PRO A 261 11.06 -8.71 9.19
CA PRO A 261 12.44 -8.31 9.46
C PRO A 261 12.55 -7.06 10.34
N ASN A 262 11.61 -6.12 10.17
CA ASN A 262 11.57 -4.88 10.94
C ASN A 262 11.14 -5.11 12.39
N ILE A 263 10.37 -6.16 12.65
CA ILE A 263 9.86 -6.52 13.98
C ILE A 263 10.89 -7.39 14.72
N LEU A 264 11.47 -8.40 14.05
CA LEU A 264 12.50 -9.27 14.64
C LEU A 264 13.76 -8.51 15.04
N ALA A 265 14.10 -7.41 14.36
CA ALA A 265 15.19 -6.53 14.78
C ALA A 265 14.95 -5.86 16.15
N ARG A 266 13.73 -5.93 16.70
CA ARG A 266 13.31 -5.23 17.93
C ARG A 266 12.69 -6.15 18.99
N ALA A 267 12.16 -7.31 18.59
CA ALA A 267 11.47 -8.23 19.48
C ALA A 267 12.36 -9.44 19.85
N GLY A 268 12.30 -9.88 21.11
CA GLY A 268 13.03 -11.06 21.60
C GLY A 268 12.40 -12.40 21.21
N SER A 269 11.09 -12.44 20.92
CA SER A 269 10.40 -13.60 20.37
C SER A 269 9.14 -13.21 19.57
N LEU A 270 8.82 -13.97 18.52
CA LEU A 270 7.73 -13.71 17.59
C LEU A 270 6.83 -14.94 17.44
N LYS A 271 5.52 -14.78 17.61
CA LYS A 271 4.51 -15.80 17.31
C LYS A 271 3.60 -15.31 16.19
N ALA A 272 3.64 -15.97 15.02
CA ALA A 272 2.70 -15.69 13.94
C ALA A 272 1.49 -16.63 14.02
N ILE A 273 0.28 -16.08 14.07
CA ILE A 273 -0.96 -16.86 14.06
C ILE A 273 -1.52 -16.95 12.65
N THR A 274 -1.84 -18.16 12.23
CA THR A 274 -2.48 -18.47 10.94
C THR A 274 -3.72 -19.34 11.17
N ALA A 275 -4.59 -19.42 10.17
CA ALA A 275 -5.77 -20.28 10.25
C ALA A 275 -5.36 -21.73 10.59
N GLY A 276 -5.87 -22.26 11.71
CA GLY A 276 -5.62 -23.65 12.16
C GLY A 276 -4.48 -23.84 13.17
N SER A 277 -3.75 -22.80 13.56
CA SER A 277 -2.79 -22.87 14.66
C SER A 277 -3.54 -22.88 16.01
N LYS A 278 -3.71 -24.06 16.62
CA LYS A 278 -4.11 -24.21 18.03
C LYS A 278 -2.91 -24.00 18.96
#